data_AF-A0A1F9AGV6-F1
#
_entry.id   AF-A0A1F9AGV6-F1
#
_cell.length_a   1.000
_cell.length_b   1.000
_cell.length_c   1.000
_cell.angle_alpha   90.00
_cell.angle_beta   90.00
_cell.angle_gamma   90.00
#
_symmetry.space_group_name_H-M   'P 1'
#
loop_
_entity.id
_entity.type
_entity.pdbx_description
1 polymer ?
#
loop_
_entity_poly.entity_id
_entity_poly.type
_entity_poly.pdbx_seq_one_letter_code
_entity_poly.pdbx_strand_id
1 'polypeptide(L)'
;MTEPKSFRRRLLGFLGLSLFLIAVSLTTWRLFIYPWANNWGATKAERIMPLPGDEFVPNPTSQSTYAITIWAPAADAWKWLVQIGQGRGGFYSYSFLENRFGVDIHNTNQIKPEWQELRVGDSVRLAPSDYLGGRMQALTHLQVLLAEPNHALYLKGWGAFVLIPAADSSSCRFLIRIRVREESWPRFLMSLLFDPAHFLMQRRMMMGIKQLAEAGPAAPKPVIPSRSDYLWFLSVAGSGFLISMMLLVRRKIGSLITAVVLTILLTFVLFRLPPIPLYGIGLAVVTAIIVIQVTLPSDRKT
;
A
#
# COMPACT_ATOMS: atom_id res chain seq x y z
N MET A 1 -9.12 43.41 16.72
CA MET A 1 -8.02 42.42 16.90
C MET A 1 -8.54 41.24 17.73
N THR A 2 -9.19 40.27 17.09
CA THR A 2 -9.79 39.10 17.75
C THR A 2 -8.79 37.93 17.84
N GLU A 3 -8.08 37.90 18.97
CA GLU A 3 -7.79 36.72 19.81
C GLU A 3 -7.18 35.45 19.14
N PRO A 4 -5.83 35.35 19.05
CA PRO A 4 -5.10 34.12 18.67
C PRO A 4 -5.40 32.88 19.55
N LYS A 5 -6.01 33.06 20.73
CA LYS A 5 -6.40 31.95 21.64
C LYS A 5 -7.61 31.17 21.11
N SER A 6 -8.55 31.82 20.43
CA SER A 6 -9.75 31.17 19.86
C SER A 6 -9.39 30.23 18.70
N PHE A 7 -8.43 30.64 17.87
CA PHE A 7 -7.88 29.85 16.77
C PHE A 7 -7.12 28.62 17.29
N ARG A 8 -6.22 28.79 18.27
CA ARG A 8 -5.48 27.68 18.90
C ARG A 8 -6.40 26.61 19.48
N ARG A 9 -7.47 27.00 20.19
CA ARG A 9 -8.43 26.04 20.77
C ARG A 9 -9.21 25.26 19.71
N ARG A 10 -9.59 25.91 18.60
CA ARG A 10 -10.24 25.24 17.46
C ARG A 10 -9.29 24.27 16.76
N LEU A 11 -8.04 24.67 16.55
CA LEU A 11 -6.99 23.84 15.96
C LEU A 11 -6.65 22.62 16.82
N LEU A 12 -6.48 22.77 18.13
CA LEU A 12 -6.23 21.64 19.04
C LEU A 12 -7.40 20.65 19.05
N GLY A 13 -8.64 21.16 19.03
CA GLY A 13 -9.83 20.31 18.91
C GLY A 13 -9.93 19.58 17.57
N PHE A 14 -9.47 20.21 16.47
CA PHE A 14 -9.35 19.56 15.17
C PHE A 14 -8.36 18.40 15.22
N LEU A 15 -7.15 18.67 15.69
CA LEU A 15 -6.08 17.69 15.77
C LEU A 15 -6.46 16.51 16.65
N GLY A 16 -7.04 16.75 17.83
CA GLY A 16 -7.52 15.68 18.70
C GLY A 16 -8.57 14.79 18.04
N LEU A 17 -9.43 15.37 17.21
CA LEU A 17 -10.48 14.62 16.53
C LEU A 17 -9.97 13.87 15.30
N SER A 18 -9.05 14.47 14.53
CA SER A 18 -8.34 13.77 13.46
C SER A 18 -7.55 12.59 14.03
N LEU A 19 -6.87 12.75 15.16
CA LEU A 19 -6.19 11.65 15.86
C LEU A 19 -7.17 10.56 16.30
N PHE A 20 -8.35 10.93 16.81
CA PHE A 20 -9.40 9.96 17.13
C PHE A 20 -9.87 9.17 15.90
N LEU A 21 -10.13 9.84 14.77
CA LEU A 21 -10.52 9.14 13.53
C LEU A 21 -9.40 8.26 12.98
N ILE A 22 -8.13 8.70 13.08
CA ILE A 22 -6.97 7.85 12.75
C ILE A 22 -6.97 6.61 13.64
N ALA A 23 -7.17 6.75 14.96
CA ALA A 23 -7.24 5.61 15.87
C ALA A 23 -8.38 4.65 15.51
N VAL A 24 -9.56 5.17 15.12
CA VAL A 24 -10.68 4.36 14.62
C VAL A 24 -10.28 3.59 13.35
N SER A 25 -9.61 4.26 12.40
CA SER A 25 -9.15 3.63 11.15
C SER A 25 -8.11 2.54 11.43
N LEU A 26 -7.12 2.80 12.28
CA LEU A 26 -6.09 1.84 12.66
C LEU A 26 -6.68 0.64 13.43
N THR A 27 -7.66 0.88 14.29
CA THR A 27 -8.39 -0.19 15.00
C THR A 27 -9.17 -1.04 14.00
N THR A 28 -9.87 -0.39 13.06
CA THR A 28 -10.61 -1.08 12.00
C THR A 28 -9.69 -1.93 11.13
N TRP A 29 -8.55 -1.36 10.73
CA TRP A 29 -7.49 -2.07 10.02
C TRP A 29 -7.05 -3.30 10.81
N ARG A 30 -6.65 -3.13 12.07
CA ARG A 30 -6.03 -4.20 12.87
C ARG A 30 -6.97 -5.37 13.16
N LEU A 31 -8.24 -5.09 13.43
CA LEU A 31 -9.22 -6.09 13.84
C LEU A 31 -9.90 -6.77 12.65
N PHE A 32 -10.24 -6.03 11.60
CA PHE A 32 -11.13 -6.53 10.54
C PHE A 32 -10.43 -6.73 9.18
N ILE A 33 -9.37 -5.99 8.90
CA ILE A 33 -8.73 -6.01 7.58
C ILE A 33 -7.41 -6.78 7.61
N TYR A 34 -6.58 -6.55 8.62
CA TYR A 34 -5.26 -7.13 8.77
C TYR A 34 -5.25 -8.66 8.67
N PRO A 35 -6.15 -9.43 9.33
CA PRO A 35 -6.14 -10.90 9.22
C PRO A 35 -6.30 -11.40 7.77
N TRP A 36 -7.08 -10.70 6.96
CA TRP A 36 -7.23 -10.98 5.53
C TRP A 36 -6.06 -10.43 4.71
N ALA A 37 -5.65 -9.19 4.98
CA ALA A 37 -4.61 -8.49 4.24
C ALA A 37 -3.26 -9.22 4.35
N ASN A 38 -2.93 -9.75 5.52
CA ASN A 38 -1.68 -10.47 5.80
C ASN A 38 -1.48 -11.72 4.94
N ASN A 39 -2.55 -12.23 4.32
CA ASN A 39 -2.49 -13.34 3.39
C ASN A 39 -3.26 -13.06 2.08
N TRP A 40 -3.22 -11.81 1.63
CA TRP A 40 -4.02 -11.36 0.50
C TRP A 40 -3.77 -12.19 -0.76
N GLY A 41 -4.83 -12.81 -1.25
CA GLY A 41 -4.82 -13.62 -2.47
C GLY A 41 -4.18 -15.01 -2.32
N ALA A 42 -3.46 -15.30 -1.25
CA ALA A 42 -2.81 -16.59 -1.01
C ALA A 42 -3.78 -17.65 -0.46
N THR A 43 -3.72 -18.86 -1.02
CA THR A 43 -4.44 -20.04 -0.55
C THR A 43 -3.86 -20.57 0.76
N LYS A 44 -4.56 -21.47 1.45
CA LYS A 44 -4.03 -22.10 2.68
C LYS A 44 -2.75 -22.92 2.40
N ALA A 45 -2.70 -23.62 1.27
CA ALA A 45 -1.52 -24.40 0.88
C ALA A 45 -0.32 -23.49 0.59
N GLU A 46 -0.52 -22.39 -0.15
CA GLU A 46 0.53 -21.41 -0.46
C GLU A 46 1.12 -20.75 0.80
N ARG A 47 0.37 -20.67 1.90
CA ARG A 47 0.83 -20.10 3.17
C ARG A 47 1.75 -21.02 3.97
N ILE A 48 1.66 -22.33 3.76
CA ILE A 48 2.40 -23.33 4.55
C ILE A 48 3.44 -24.09 3.75
N MET A 49 3.34 -24.06 2.41
CA MET A 49 4.37 -24.66 1.56
C MET A 49 5.72 -23.96 1.76
N PRO A 50 6.83 -24.69 1.66
CA PRO A 50 8.15 -24.09 1.64
C PRO A 50 8.31 -23.21 0.39
N LEU A 51 8.89 -22.03 0.57
CA LEU A 51 9.27 -21.14 -0.52
C LEU A 51 10.78 -20.83 -0.46
N PRO A 52 11.44 -20.61 -1.62
CA PRO A 52 12.83 -20.17 -1.65
C PRO A 52 13.04 -18.92 -0.77
N GLY A 53 14.08 -18.95 0.07
CA GLY A 53 14.40 -17.87 1.01
C GLY A 53 13.72 -17.99 2.38
N ASP A 54 12.85 -18.97 2.59
CA ASP A 54 12.32 -19.28 3.92
C ASP A 54 13.46 -19.62 4.91
N GLU A 55 14.54 -20.24 4.43
CA GLU A 55 15.75 -20.62 5.16
C GLU A 55 16.55 -19.43 5.72
N PHE A 56 16.34 -18.20 5.23
CA PHE A 56 16.97 -17.02 5.83
C PHE A 56 16.34 -16.65 7.19
N VAL A 57 15.11 -17.11 7.45
CA VAL A 57 14.39 -16.91 8.73
C VAL A 57 13.62 -18.19 9.11
N PRO A 58 14.29 -19.31 9.50
CA PRO A 58 13.65 -20.62 9.66
C PRO A 58 12.48 -20.66 10.66
N ASN A 59 12.65 -20.04 11.83
CA ASN A 59 11.64 -19.89 12.89
C ASN A 59 11.17 -18.42 13.01
N PRO A 60 10.23 -17.94 12.17
CA PRO A 60 9.68 -16.60 12.27
C PRO A 60 8.68 -16.49 13.42
N THR A 61 8.57 -15.30 14.01
CA THR A 61 7.47 -14.96 14.93
C THR A 61 6.21 -14.57 14.16
N SER A 62 6.38 -13.97 12.98
CA SER A 62 5.28 -13.59 12.09
C SER A 62 5.60 -13.91 10.62
N GLN A 63 4.57 -14.33 9.89
CA GLN A 63 4.65 -14.68 8.48
C GLN A 63 3.44 -14.16 7.71
N SER A 64 3.71 -13.62 6.52
CA SER A 64 2.70 -13.09 5.61
C SER A 64 2.94 -13.64 4.21
N THR A 65 1.89 -14.07 3.51
CA THR A 65 1.99 -14.58 2.14
C THR A 65 0.99 -13.87 1.24
N TYR A 66 1.49 -13.13 0.26
CA TYR A 66 0.68 -12.43 -0.73
C TYR A 66 0.76 -13.20 -2.03
N ALA A 67 -0.34 -13.34 -2.76
CA ALA A 67 -0.31 -14.04 -4.03
C ALA A 67 -1.30 -13.49 -5.05
N ILE A 68 -0.86 -13.40 -6.30
CA ILE A 68 -1.72 -13.12 -7.45
C ILE A 68 -1.36 -14.04 -8.61
N THR A 69 -2.34 -14.32 -9.47
CA THR A 69 -2.08 -14.98 -10.75
C THR A 69 -1.77 -13.92 -11.78
N ILE A 70 -0.72 -14.12 -12.55
CA ILE A 70 -0.33 -13.32 -13.71
C ILE A 70 -0.54 -14.19 -14.95
N TRP A 71 -1.38 -13.76 -15.87
CA TRP A 71 -1.69 -14.40 -17.15
C TRP A 71 -0.60 -14.10 -18.17
N ALA A 72 0.64 -14.38 -17.79
CA ALA A 72 1.84 -14.31 -18.62
C ALA A 72 2.88 -15.31 -18.09
N PRO A 73 3.80 -15.78 -18.94
CA PRO A 73 4.90 -16.64 -18.52
C PRO A 73 5.73 -16.02 -17.39
N ALA A 74 6.29 -16.87 -16.50
CA ALA A 74 7.13 -16.42 -15.39
C ALA A 74 8.32 -15.56 -15.86
N ALA A 75 8.90 -15.88 -17.02
CA ALA A 75 10.00 -15.11 -17.60
C ALA A 75 9.61 -13.67 -17.97
N ASP A 76 8.37 -13.41 -18.36
CA ASP A 76 7.92 -12.06 -18.68
C ASP A 76 7.59 -11.26 -17.42
N ALA A 77 7.02 -11.91 -16.40
CA ALA A 77 6.84 -11.30 -15.08
C ALA A 77 8.20 -10.98 -14.41
N TRP A 78 9.17 -11.86 -14.58
CA TRP A 78 10.52 -11.72 -14.02
C TRP A 78 11.22 -10.45 -14.50
N LYS A 79 11.11 -10.10 -15.79
CA LYS A 79 11.74 -8.89 -16.35
C LYS A 79 11.31 -7.61 -15.62
N TRP A 80 10.05 -7.54 -15.20
CA TRP A 80 9.54 -6.42 -14.41
C TRP A 80 9.97 -6.51 -12.94
N LEU A 81 9.94 -7.70 -12.36
CA LEU A 81 10.34 -7.96 -10.97
C LEU A 81 11.82 -7.66 -10.73
N VAL A 82 12.72 -8.17 -11.56
CA VAL A 82 14.17 -8.06 -11.34
C VAL A 82 14.67 -6.61 -11.41
N GLN A 83 13.98 -5.76 -12.18
CA GLN A 83 14.34 -4.36 -12.36
C GLN A 83 13.73 -3.41 -11.32
N ILE A 84 13.06 -3.90 -10.27
CA ILE A 84 12.52 -3.03 -9.22
C ILE A 84 13.62 -2.24 -8.49
N GLY A 85 13.28 -1.05 -8.02
CA GLY A 85 14.16 -0.23 -7.17
C GLY A 85 14.18 1.25 -7.54
N GLN A 86 14.61 2.07 -6.58
CA GLN A 86 14.89 3.49 -6.75
C GLN A 86 16.11 3.68 -7.67
N GLY A 87 15.95 4.52 -8.70
CA GLY A 87 16.92 4.68 -9.79
C GLY A 87 16.98 3.48 -10.76
N ARG A 88 16.01 2.54 -10.66
CA ARG A 88 15.81 1.43 -11.60
C ARG A 88 14.42 1.55 -12.22
N GLY A 89 13.68 0.44 -12.36
CA GLY A 89 12.34 0.41 -12.93
C GLY A 89 11.23 1.01 -12.06
N GLY A 90 11.55 1.42 -10.82
CA GLY A 90 10.59 1.84 -9.81
C GLY A 90 9.95 0.64 -9.09
N PHE A 91 8.82 0.88 -8.42
CA PHE A 91 8.08 -0.17 -7.70
C PHE A 91 6.72 -0.46 -8.31
N TYR A 92 6.36 0.17 -9.42
CA TYR A 92 5.06 -0.01 -10.10
C TYR A 92 3.86 0.13 -9.15
N SER A 93 4.02 1.01 -8.17
CA SER A 93 3.09 1.32 -7.09
C SER A 93 2.57 2.76 -7.26
N TYR A 94 2.10 3.37 -6.17
CA TYR A 94 1.69 4.77 -6.13
C TYR A 94 2.92 5.70 -6.00
N SER A 95 3.67 5.94 -7.08
CA SER A 95 4.88 6.77 -7.03
C SER A 95 4.64 8.21 -6.57
N PHE A 96 3.43 8.76 -6.77
CA PHE A 96 3.06 10.06 -6.22
C PHE A 96 3.03 10.08 -4.68
N LEU A 97 2.72 8.95 -4.03
CA LEU A 97 2.81 8.83 -2.57
C LEU A 97 4.27 8.71 -2.12
N GLU A 98 5.05 7.87 -2.80
CA GLU A 98 6.48 7.69 -2.50
C GLU A 98 7.24 9.02 -2.61
N ASN A 99 7.00 9.77 -3.68
CA ASN A 99 7.67 11.04 -3.95
C ASN A 99 7.24 12.15 -2.98
N ARG A 100 6.03 12.06 -2.42
CA ARG A 100 5.60 12.97 -1.33
C ARG A 100 6.45 12.80 -0.08
N PHE A 101 7.01 11.60 0.13
CA PHE A 101 7.94 11.32 1.21
C PHE A 101 9.41 11.47 0.79
N GLY A 102 9.73 12.00 -0.40
CA GLY A 102 11.12 12.24 -0.83
C GLY A 102 11.87 10.99 -1.28
N VAL A 103 11.15 9.94 -1.68
CA VAL A 103 11.72 8.64 -2.08
C VAL A 103 12.15 8.62 -3.56
N ASP A 104 11.80 9.64 -4.34
CA ASP A 104 12.27 9.87 -5.71
C ASP A 104 12.17 8.64 -6.65
N ILE A 105 10.98 8.04 -6.67
CA ILE A 105 10.62 6.91 -7.51
C ILE A 105 10.09 7.38 -8.86
N HIS A 106 10.67 6.79 -9.90
CA HIS A 106 10.28 6.98 -11.29
C HIS A 106 9.99 5.61 -11.90
N ASN A 107 8.70 5.31 -12.10
CA ASN A 107 8.31 4.06 -12.74
C ASN A 107 8.56 4.14 -14.25
N THR A 108 9.17 3.10 -14.80
CA THR A 108 9.25 2.90 -16.25
C THR A 108 8.13 1.95 -16.70
N ASN A 109 7.67 2.08 -17.93
CA ASN A 109 6.84 1.08 -18.61
C ASN A 109 7.62 0.33 -19.71
N GLN A 110 8.96 0.35 -19.61
CA GLN A 110 9.87 -0.35 -20.53
C GLN A 110 10.80 -1.28 -19.76
N ILE A 111 11.14 -2.40 -20.38
CA ILE A 111 12.22 -3.26 -19.91
C ILE A 111 13.54 -2.63 -20.29
N LYS A 112 14.44 -2.48 -19.31
CA LYS A 112 15.78 -1.91 -19.50
C LYS A 112 16.82 -3.02 -19.40
N PRO A 113 17.60 -3.32 -20.46
CA PRO A 113 18.61 -4.37 -20.45
C PRO A 113 19.59 -4.28 -19.28
N GLU A 114 20.00 -3.07 -18.91
CA GLU A 114 20.94 -2.78 -17.83
C GLU A 114 20.43 -3.17 -16.43
N TRP A 115 19.14 -3.45 -16.28
CA TRP A 115 18.54 -3.85 -14.99
C TRP A 115 18.11 -5.31 -14.93
N GLN A 116 18.33 -6.08 -16.00
CA GLN A 116 17.89 -7.48 -16.08
C GLN A 116 18.81 -8.45 -15.35
N GLU A 117 20.04 -8.03 -15.07
CA GLU A 117 20.99 -8.79 -14.27
C GLU A 117 21.01 -8.25 -12.85
N LEU A 118 20.55 -9.08 -11.91
CA LEU A 118 20.64 -8.82 -10.47
C LEU A 118 21.23 -10.07 -9.82
N ARG A 119 22.33 -9.91 -9.09
CA ARG A 119 23.13 -11.00 -8.52
C ARG A 119 23.09 -10.96 -7.00
N VAL A 120 23.38 -12.10 -6.39
CA VAL A 120 23.57 -12.17 -4.93
C VAL A 120 24.69 -11.21 -4.51
N GLY A 121 24.43 -10.42 -3.47
CA GLY A 121 25.34 -9.38 -3.00
C GLY A 121 25.03 -7.98 -3.54
N ASP A 122 24.29 -7.86 -4.65
CA ASP A 122 23.84 -6.57 -5.16
C ASP A 122 22.87 -5.88 -4.18
N SER A 123 22.68 -4.57 -4.37
CA SER A 123 21.78 -3.77 -3.54
C SER A 123 20.66 -3.15 -4.36
N VAL A 124 19.42 -3.38 -3.94
CA VAL A 124 18.23 -2.69 -4.44
C VAL A 124 17.91 -1.53 -3.51
N ARG A 125 17.85 -0.31 -4.04
CA ARG A 125 17.51 0.87 -3.24
C ARG A 125 16.00 1.05 -3.14
N LEU A 126 15.52 1.42 -1.96
CA LEU A 126 14.16 1.87 -1.71
C LEU A 126 14.00 3.38 -1.82
N ALA A 127 15.06 4.16 -1.53
CA ALA A 127 15.06 5.61 -1.53
C ALA A 127 16.46 6.15 -1.94
N PRO A 128 16.62 7.46 -2.17
CA PRO A 128 17.92 8.07 -2.45
C PRO A 128 18.93 7.80 -1.33
N SER A 129 20.22 7.80 -1.67
CA SER A 129 21.31 7.50 -0.73
C SER A 129 21.43 8.54 0.40
N ASP A 130 21.01 9.77 0.15
CA ASP A 130 20.99 10.90 1.07
C ASP A 130 19.67 11.05 1.82
N TYR A 131 18.72 10.11 1.63
CA TYR A 131 17.42 10.13 2.28
C TYR A 131 17.55 10.27 3.81
N LEU A 132 16.84 11.26 4.38
CA LEU A 132 16.94 11.65 5.79
C LEU A 132 18.39 11.91 6.26
N GLY A 133 19.18 12.57 5.42
CA GLY A 133 20.58 12.91 5.70
C GLY A 133 21.52 11.71 5.69
N GLY A 134 21.17 10.64 4.97
CA GLY A 134 21.96 9.41 4.85
C GLY A 134 21.95 8.49 6.09
N ARG A 135 21.24 8.87 7.16
CA ARG A 135 21.21 8.10 8.43
C ARG A 135 20.46 6.78 8.34
N MET A 136 19.72 6.56 7.25
CA MET A 136 18.82 5.41 7.07
C MET A 136 19.30 4.45 5.97
N GLN A 137 20.59 4.46 5.61
CA GLN A 137 21.13 3.60 4.53
C GLN A 137 20.78 2.12 4.69
N ALA A 138 20.86 1.58 5.92
CA ALA A 138 20.51 0.19 6.20
C ALA A 138 19.02 -0.14 5.98
N LEU A 139 18.15 0.87 5.96
CA LEU A 139 16.72 0.73 5.69
C LEU A 139 16.36 1.07 4.24
N THR A 140 17.23 1.78 3.53
CA THR A 140 17.02 2.15 2.12
C THR A 140 17.76 1.25 1.15
N HIS A 141 18.69 0.41 1.59
CA HIS A 141 19.44 -0.53 0.74
C HIS A 141 19.09 -1.97 1.14
N LEU A 142 18.43 -2.68 0.22
CA LEU A 142 18.06 -4.08 0.40
C LEU A 142 19.06 -4.95 -0.34
N GLN A 143 19.84 -5.71 0.42
CA GLN A 143 20.79 -6.65 -0.16
C GLN A 143 20.07 -7.85 -0.76
N VAL A 144 20.49 -8.25 -1.96
CA VAL A 144 20.02 -9.45 -2.64
C VAL A 144 20.70 -10.67 -2.00
N LEU A 145 19.92 -11.56 -1.40
CA LEU A 145 20.45 -12.81 -0.80
C LEU A 145 20.19 -14.05 -1.67
N LEU A 146 19.20 -13.98 -2.56
CA LEU A 146 18.87 -15.03 -3.51
C LEU A 146 18.42 -14.37 -4.81
N ALA A 147 18.91 -14.86 -5.95
CA ALA A 147 18.47 -14.43 -7.28
C ALA A 147 18.53 -15.63 -8.23
N GLU A 148 17.39 -16.27 -8.43
CA GLU A 148 17.17 -17.39 -9.34
C GLU A 148 16.32 -16.89 -10.52
N PRO A 149 16.92 -16.70 -11.71
CA PRO A 149 16.23 -16.13 -12.86
C PRO A 149 14.89 -16.82 -13.15
N ASN A 150 13.86 -16.01 -13.39
CA ASN A 150 12.49 -16.45 -13.69
C ASN A 150 11.79 -17.24 -12.58
N HIS A 151 12.39 -17.37 -11.39
CA HIS A 151 11.83 -18.17 -10.31
C HIS A 151 11.77 -17.44 -8.96
N ALA A 152 12.89 -16.96 -8.42
CA ALA A 152 12.92 -16.44 -7.06
C ALA A 152 13.91 -15.28 -6.88
N LEU A 153 13.51 -14.29 -6.09
CA LEU A 153 14.35 -13.17 -5.65
C LEU A 153 14.14 -12.97 -4.15
N TYR A 154 15.22 -12.87 -3.37
CA TYR A 154 15.13 -12.53 -1.95
C TYR A 154 15.86 -11.22 -1.66
N LEU A 155 15.13 -10.26 -1.09
CA LEU A 155 15.66 -8.97 -0.65
C LEU A 155 15.67 -8.91 0.88
N LYS A 156 16.87 -8.80 1.47
CA LYS A 156 17.05 -8.67 2.92
C LYS A 156 16.31 -7.43 3.43
N GLY A 157 15.38 -7.63 4.35
CA GLY A 157 14.54 -6.57 4.91
C GLY A 157 13.16 -6.40 4.26
N TRP A 158 12.92 -7.04 3.10
CA TRP A 158 11.61 -7.11 2.47
C TRP A 158 11.04 -8.53 2.50
N GLY A 159 11.73 -9.51 1.91
CA GLY A 159 11.29 -10.89 1.84
C GLY A 159 11.57 -11.56 0.50
N ALA A 160 10.93 -12.71 0.29
CA ALA A 160 11.03 -13.50 -0.93
C ALA A 160 9.94 -13.11 -1.93
N PHE A 161 10.30 -13.08 -3.21
CA PHE A 161 9.45 -12.88 -4.37
C PHE A 161 9.58 -14.13 -5.22
N VAL A 162 8.50 -14.88 -5.41
CA VAL A 162 8.53 -16.20 -6.05
C VAL A 162 7.53 -16.26 -7.19
N LEU A 163 7.98 -16.71 -8.35
CA LEU A 163 7.18 -16.98 -9.54
C LEU A 163 7.12 -18.50 -9.73
N ILE A 164 5.91 -19.05 -9.63
CA ILE A 164 5.64 -20.46 -9.87
C ILE A 164 4.91 -20.56 -11.22
N PRO A 165 5.54 -21.10 -12.28
CA PRO A 165 4.88 -21.26 -13.56
C PRO A 165 3.71 -22.25 -13.47
N ALA A 166 2.64 -22.00 -14.24
CA ALA A 166 1.59 -22.97 -14.47
C ALA A 166 2.13 -24.15 -15.32
N ALA A 167 1.44 -25.28 -15.28
CA ALA A 167 1.86 -26.51 -15.99
C ALA A 167 2.03 -26.30 -17.51
N ASP A 168 1.24 -25.42 -18.10
CA ASP A 168 1.27 -25.06 -19.52
C ASP A 168 2.21 -23.87 -19.83
N SER A 169 2.88 -23.31 -18.81
CA SER A 169 3.74 -22.13 -18.90
C SER A 169 3.09 -20.85 -19.46
N SER A 170 1.77 -20.83 -19.63
CA SER A 170 1.03 -19.67 -20.17
C SER A 170 0.83 -18.56 -19.13
N SER A 171 0.87 -18.95 -17.85
CA SER A 171 0.64 -18.09 -16.70
C SER A 171 1.61 -18.45 -15.57
N CYS A 172 1.69 -17.59 -14.57
CA CYS A 172 2.43 -17.87 -13.36
C CYS A 172 1.70 -17.36 -12.12
N ARG A 173 2.00 -17.99 -11.00
CA ARG A 173 1.61 -17.53 -9.68
C ARG A 173 2.74 -16.69 -9.12
N PHE A 174 2.45 -15.43 -8.80
CA PHE A 174 3.41 -14.52 -8.18
C PHE A 174 3.11 -14.41 -6.70
N LEU A 175 4.06 -14.83 -5.86
CA LEU A 175 4.00 -14.80 -4.42
C LEU A 175 5.02 -13.82 -3.83
N ILE A 176 4.65 -13.17 -2.73
CA ILE A 176 5.58 -12.46 -1.86
C ILE A 176 5.46 -13.05 -0.45
N ARG A 177 6.57 -13.50 0.12
CA ARG A 177 6.67 -14.09 1.45
C ARG A 177 7.51 -13.19 2.34
N ILE A 178 6.90 -12.72 3.42
CA ILE A 178 7.57 -11.89 4.43
C ILE A 178 7.62 -12.71 5.72
N ARG A 179 8.83 -12.92 6.24
CA ARG A 179 9.10 -13.61 7.51
C ARG A 179 9.91 -12.70 8.40
N VAL A 180 9.45 -12.50 9.64
CA VAL A 180 10.12 -11.66 10.63
C VAL A 180 10.35 -12.49 11.89
N ARG A 181 11.53 -12.34 12.49
CA ARG A 181 11.89 -12.92 13.78
C ARG A 181 12.27 -11.80 14.74
N GLU A 182 11.27 -11.02 15.15
CA GLU A 182 11.39 -10.10 16.28
C GLU A 182 10.02 -9.48 16.58
N GLU A 183 9.53 -9.66 17.81
CA GLU A 183 8.34 -8.97 18.33
C GLU A 183 8.74 -8.17 19.56
N SER A 184 9.36 -7.02 19.33
CA SER A 184 9.57 -6.03 20.38
C SER A 184 8.40 -5.04 20.39
N TRP A 185 8.09 -4.48 21.57
CA TRP A 185 7.04 -3.46 21.69
C TRP A 185 7.26 -2.24 20.76
N PRO A 186 8.49 -1.73 20.57
CA PRO A 186 8.76 -0.71 19.55
C PRO A 186 8.42 -1.17 18.13
N ARG A 187 8.72 -2.43 17.78
CA ARG A 187 8.37 -2.99 16.46
C ARG A 187 6.87 -3.07 16.26
N PHE A 188 6.12 -3.46 17.28
CA PHE A 188 4.65 -3.47 17.26
C PHE A 188 4.08 -2.07 17.01
N LEU A 189 4.54 -1.06 17.74
CA LEU A 189 4.08 0.32 17.54
C LEU A 189 4.37 0.82 16.12
N MET A 190 5.53 0.47 15.55
CA MET A 190 5.84 0.78 14.16
C MET A 190 4.89 0.04 13.22
N SER A 191 4.62 -1.25 13.46
CA SER A 191 3.75 -2.05 12.59
C SER A 191 2.32 -1.48 12.47
N LEU A 192 1.81 -0.81 13.50
CA LEU A 192 0.50 -0.15 13.46
C LEU A 192 0.36 0.86 12.31
N LEU A 193 1.44 1.58 11.96
CA LEU A 193 1.44 2.56 10.88
C LEU A 193 2.08 2.02 9.60
N PHE A 194 3.14 1.22 9.73
CA PHE A 194 3.88 0.70 8.58
C PHE A 194 3.13 -0.42 7.85
N ASP A 195 2.44 -1.33 8.56
CA ASP A 195 1.77 -2.47 7.90
C ASP A 195 0.65 -2.02 6.94
N PRO A 196 -0.26 -1.09 7.29
CA PRO A 196 -1.27 -0.61 6.34
C PRO A 196 -0.65 0.04 5.09
N ALA A 197 0.36 0.90 5.29
CA ALA A 197 1.02 1.58 4.19
C ALA A 197 1.78 0.58 3.30
N HIS A 198 2.57 -0.31 3.91
CA HIS A 198 3.30 -1.36 3.20
C HIS A 198 2.35 -2.26 2.41
N PHE A 199 1.24 -2.71 3.02
CA PHE A 199 0.24 -3.52 2.34
C PHE A 199 -0.35 -2.79 1.13
N LEU A 200 -0.75 -1.53 1.28
CA LEU A 200 -1.32 -0.75 0.20
C LEU A 200 -0.36 -0.64 -0.99
N MET A 201 0.91 -0.30 -0.72
CA MET A 201 1.96 -0.15 -1.72
C MET A 201 2.31 -1.49 -2.38
N GLN A 202 2.52 -2.54 -1.60
CA GLN A 202 2.86 -3.87 -2.09
C GLN A 202 1.74 -4.47 -2.93
N ARG A 203 0.49 -4.35 -2.48
CA ARG A 203 -0.68 -4.80 -3.25
C ARG A 203 -0.70 -4.13 -4.62
N ARG A 204 -0.49 -2.81 -4.68
CA ARG A 204 -0.46 -2.07 -5.96
C ARG A 204 0.73 -2.43 -6.83
N MET A 205 1.92 -2.63 -6.25
CA MET A 205 3.10 -3.14 -6.96
C MET A 205 2.82 -4.48 -7.63
N MET A 206 2.26 -5.45 -6.90
CA MET A 206 1.91 -6.77 -7.46
C MET A 206 0.93 -6.61 -8.63
N MET A 207 -0.11 -5.80 -8.47
CA MET A 207 -1.06 -5.50 -9.56
C MET A 207 -0.38 -4.77 -10.73
N GLY A 208 0.62 -3.93 -10.48
CA GLY A 208 1.36 -3.21 -11.51
C GLY A 208 2.25 -4.11 -12.34
N ILE A 209 3.00 -5.00 -11.68
CA ILE A 209 3.79 -6.04 -12.35
C ILE A 209 2.87 -6.92 -13.20
N LYS A 210 1.72 -7.34 -12.66
CA LYS A 210 0.70 -8.08 -13.42
C LYS A 210 0.25 -7.34 -14.67
N GLN A 211 -0.15 -6.07 -14.54
CA GLN A 211 -0.59 -5.25 -15.67
C GLN A 211 0.48 -5.10 -16.75
N LEU A 212 1.75 -4.92 -16.35
CA LEU A 212 2.87 -4.77 -17.28
C LEU A 212 3.26 -6.08 -17.96
N ALA A 213 3.22 -7.20 -17.24
CA ALA A 213 3.52 -8.53 -17.77
C ALA A 213 2.43 -9.03 -18.73
N GLU A 214 1.15 -8.78 -18.41
CA GLU A 214 0.00 -9.21 -19.22
C GLU A 214 -0.24 -8.35 -20.46
N ALA A 215 0.31 -7.13 -20.50
CA ALA A 215 0.24 -6.30 -21.69
C ALA A 215 1.02 -7.00 -22.82
N GLY A 216 0.32 -7.45 -23.87
CA GLY A 216 0.94 -8.13 -25.00
C GLY A 216 2.03 -7.27 -25.68
N PRO A 217 2.94 -7.90 -26.45
CA PRO A 217 4.08 -7.19 -27.06
C PRO A 217 3.67 -6.09 -28.05
N ALA A 218 2.47 -6.19 -28.65
CA ALA A 218 1.94 -5.19 -29.58
C ALA A 218 1.07 -4.10 -28.90
N ALA A 219 0.70 -4.27 -27.63
CA ALA A 219 -0.15 -3.31 -26.93
C ALA A 219 0.71 -2.24 -26.23
N PRO A 220 0.28 -0.97 -26.20
CA PRO A 220 0.92 0.04 -25.38
C PRO A 220 1.00 -0.41 -23.91
N LYS A 221 2.22 -0.43 -23.34
CA LYS A 221 2.41 -0.81 -21.94
C LYS A 221 1.73 0.22 -21.02
N PRO A 222 0.97 -0.23 -20.01
CA PRO A 222 0.26 0.68 -19.12
C PRO A 222 1.23 1.58 -18.34
N VAL A 223 0.86 2.84 -18.18
CA VAL A 223 1.58 3.78 -17.32
C VAL A 223 1.10 3.59 -15.88
N ILE A 224 2.05 3.53 -14.95
CA ILE A 224 1.78 3.31 -13.53
C ILE A 224 2.48 4.40 -12.71
N PRO A 225 1.77 5.13 -11.84
CA PRO A 225 0.33 5.08 -11.59
C PRO A 225 -0.49 5.63 -12.76
N SER A 226 -1.66 5.03 -12.99
CA SER A 226 -2.61 5.40 -14.02
C SER A 226 -3.54 6.53 -13.55
N ARG A 227 -4.30 7.15 -14.46
CA ARG A 227 -5.37 8.13 -14.10
C ARG A 227 -6.38 7.54 -13.10
N SER A 228 -6.67 6.25 -13.23
CA SER A 228 -7.57 5.54 -12.32
C SER A 228 -7.04 5.48 -10.89
N ASP A 229 -5.73 5.33 -10.72
CA ASP A 229 -5.08 5.32 -9.41
C ASP A 229 -5.23 6.69 -8.72
N TYR A 230 -5.03 7.79 -9.46
CA TYR A 230 -5.22 9.14 -8.95
C TYR A 230 -6.67 9.43 -8.56
N LEU A 231 -7.63 9.09 -9.44
CA LEU A 231 -9.06 9.32 -9.17
C LEU A 231 -9.53 8.57 -7.94
N TRP A 232 -9.15 7.30 -7.81
CA TRP A 232 -9.47 6.50 -6.63
C TRP A 232 -8.85 7.13 -5.36
N PHE A 233 -7.55 7.41 -5.36
CA PHE A 233 -6.85 7.91 -4.18
C PHE A 233 -7.37 9.29 -3.74
N LEU A 234 -7.52 10.23 -4.67
CA LEU A 234 -8.00 11.58 -4.37
C LEU A 234 -9.43 11.57 -3.85
N SER A 235 -10.27 10.66 -4.33
CA SER A 235 -11.66 10.52 -3.84
C SER A 235 -11.69 9.98 -2.40
N VAL A 236 -10.84 9.00 -2.09
CA VAL A 236 -10.70 8.47 -0.71
C VAL A 236 -10.11 9.54 0.23
N ALA A 237 -9.04 10.21 -0.18
CA ALA A 237 -8.41 11.28 0.60
C ALA A 237 -9.37 12.47 0.82
N GLY A 238 -10.09 12.89 -0.21
CA GLY A 238 -11.11 13.94 -0.15
C GLY A 238 -12.24 13.58 0.81
N SER A 239 -12.69 12.32 0.83
CA SER A 239 -13.69 11.84 1.79
C SER A 239 -13.18 11.98 3.23
N GLY A 240 -11.94 11.57 3.51
CA GLY A 240 -11.31 11.74 4.83
C GLY A 240 -11.24 13.19 5.28
N PHE A 241 -10.91 14.10 4.35
CA PHE A 241 -10.92 15.54 4.59
C PHE A 241 -12.32 16.07 4.91
N LEU A 242 -13.34 15.70 4.13
CA LEU A 242 -14.74 16.11 4.36
C LEU A 242 -15.27 15.62 5.71
N ILE A 243 -14.98 14.37 6.09
CA ILE A 243 -15.35 13.80 7.39
C ILE A 243 -14.72 14.62 8.53
N SER A 244 -13.44 14.97 8.39
CA SER A 244 -12.73 15.78 9.38
C SER A 244 -13.28 17.21 9.46
N MET A 245 -13.61 17.82 8.33
CA MET A 245 -14.22 19.15 8.26
C MET A 245 -15.63 19.20 8.86
N MET A 246 -16.45 18.17 8.64
CA MET A 246 -17.81 18.08 9.20
C MET A 246 -17.81 18.30 10.72
N LEU A 247 -16.83 17.71 11.39
CA LEU A 247 -16.73 17.77 12.85
C LEU A 247 -16.20 19.11 13.38
N LEU A 248 -15.63 19.95 12.52
CA LEU A 248 -15.34 21.35 12.86
C LEU A 248 -16.59 22.22 12.87
N VAL A 249 -17.52 21.93 11.96
CA VAL A 249 -18.76 22.70 11.79
C VAL A 249 -19.81 22.28 12.81
N ARG A 250 -19.93 20.97 13.09
CA ARG A 250 -20.93 20.40 14.01
C ARG A 250 -20.26 19.45 15.00
N ARG A 251 -20.22 19.84 16.28
CA ARG A 251 -19.69 19.01 17.39
C ARG A 251 -20.81 18.40 18.22
N LYS A 252 -21.76 17.71 17.57
CA LYS A 252 -22.81 16.94 18.26
C LYS A 252 -22.43 15.46 18.33
N ILE A 253 -23.04 14.73 19.26
CA ILE A 253 -22.80 13.27 19.37
C ILE A 253 -23.16 12.53 18.07
N GLY A 254 -24.27 12.92 17.42
CA GLY A 254 -24.69 12.33 16.14
C GLY A 254 -23.65 12.50 15.03
N SER A 255 -23.06 13.69 14.88
CA SER A 255 -22.00 13.93 13.89
C SER A 255 -20.73 13.12 14.17
N LEU A 256 -20.42 12.86 15.46
CA LEU A 256 -19.30 12.00 15.83
C LEU A 256 -19.54 10.55 15.41
N ILE A 257 -20.74 10.02 15.70
CA ILE A 257 -21.14 8.66 15.28
C ILE A 257 -21.08 8.53 13.76
N THR A 258 -21.64 9.51 13.02
CA THR A 258 -21.57 9.54 11.56
C THR A 258 -20.13 9.53 11.06
N ALA A 259 -19.25 10.34 11.65
CA ALA A 259 -17.84 10.36 11.26
C ALA A 259 -17.15 9.02 11.51
N VAL A 260 -17.39 8.37 12.65
CA VAL A 260 -16.85 7.03 12.95
C VAL A 260 -17.28 6.02 11.90
N VAL A 261 -18.58 5.97 11.56
CA VAL A 261 -19.11 5.05 10.54
C VAL A 261 -18.48 5.32 9.17
N LEU A 262 -18.39 6.60 8.76
CA LEU A 262 -17.77 6.97 7.49
C LEU A 262 -16.27 6.66 7.47
N THR A 263 -15.55 6.82 8.59
CA THR A 263 -14.14 6.45 8.71
C THR A 263 -13.93 4.94 8.62
N ILE A 264 -14.81 4.13 9.21
CA ILE A 264 -14.78 2.67 9.06
C ILE A 264 -14.99 2.31 7.58
N LEU A 265 -16.03 2.84 6.94
CA LEU A 265 -16.31 2.60 5.52
C LEU A 265 -15.13 3.01 4.63
N LEU A 266 -14.56 4.20 4.85
CA LEU A 266 -13.37 4.70 4.17
C LEU A 266 -12.20 3.73 4.31
N THR A 267 -11.98 3.20 5.51
CA THR A 267 -10.90 2.24 5.79
C THR A 267 -11.08 0.95 4.98
N PHE A 268 -12.32 0.45 4.85
CA PHE A 268 -12.62 -0.71 3.98
C PHE A 268 -12.40 -0.40 2.50
N VAL A 269 -12.83 0.77 2.02
CA VAL A 269 -12.59 1.19 0.62
C VAL A 269 -11.10 1.33 0.32
N LEU A 270 -10.33 1.87 1.27
CA LEU A 270 -8.90 2.11 1.12
C LEU A 270 -8.10 0.80 1.06
N PHE A 271 -8.41 -0.17 1.91
CA PHE A 271 -7.57 -1.36 2.07
C PHE A 271 -8.20 -2.67 1.57
N ARG A 272 -9.52 -2.84 1.71
CA ARG A 272 -10.18 -4.14 1.44
C ARG A 272 -10.67 -4.27 0.00
N LEU A 273 -11.20 -3.19 -0.57
CA LEU A 273 -11.75 -3.19 -1.92
C LEU A 273 -10.66 -3.04 -2.99
N PRO A 274 -10.88 -3.48 -4.23
CA PRO A 274 -10.01 -3.15 -5.36
C PRO A 274 -9.82 -1.63 -5.50
N PRO A 275 -8.61 -1.12 -5.76
CA PRO A 275 -8.38 0.32 -5.90
C PRO A 275 -8.81 0.83 -7.28
N ILE A 276 -10.10 0.76 -7.57
CA ILE A 276 -10.70 1.25 -8.81
C ILE A 276 -11.51 2.54 -8.55
N PRO A 277 -11.60 3.46 -9.53
CA PRO A 277 -12.29 4.74 -9.35
C PRO A 277 -13.71 4.63 -8.84
N LEU A 278 -14.45 3.59 -9.25
CA LEU A 278 -15.84 3.37 -8.86
C LEU A 278 -16.04 3.40 -7.33
N TYR A 279 -15.21 2.67 -6.57
CA TYR A 279 -15.35 2.62 -5.11
C TYR A 279 -14.91 3.93 -4.44
N GLY A 280 -13.88 4.59 -4.97
CA GLY A 280 -13.41 5.87 -4.45
C GLY A 280 -14.44 6.98 -4.65
N ILE A 281 -14.94 7.13 -5.88
CA ILE A 281 -15.96 8.13 -6.23
C ILE A 281 -17.27 7.84 -5.51
N GLY A 282 -17.70 6.57 -5.46
CA GLY A 282 -18.89 6.17 -4.71
C GLY A 282 -18.81 6.58 -3.23
N LEU A 283 -17.68 6.33 -2.57
CA LEU A 283 -17.43 6.80 -1.20
C LEU A 283 -17.50 8.32 -1.09
N ALA A 284 -16.88 9.04 -2.02
CA ALA A 284 -16.85 10.51 -2.00
C ALA A 284 -18.24 11.12 -2.16
N VAL A 285 -19.06 10.59 -3.06
CA VAL A 285 -20.45 11.02 -3.27
C VAL A 285 -21.29 10.78 -2.01
N VAL A 286 -21.24 9.56 -1.45
CA VAL A 286 -21.97 9.21 -0.22
C VAL A 286 -21.52 10.10 0.94
N THR A 287 -20.22 10.29 1.10
CA THR A 287 -19.65 11.16 2.15
C THR A 287 -20.12 12.60 1.99
N ALA A 288 -20.08 13.15 0.78
CA ALA A 288 -20.52 14.52 0.51
C ALA A 288 -22.01 14.72 0.84
N ILE A 289 -22.88 13.81 0.41
CA ILE A 289 -24.33 13.87 0.69
C ILE A 289 -24.58 13.89 2.21
N ILE A 290 -23.95 12.96 2.95
CA ILE A 290 -24.14 12.84 4.40
C ILE A 290 -23.59 14.08 5.12
N VAL A 291 -22.41 14.55 4.73
CA VAL A 291 -21.80 15.75 5.32
C VAL A 291 -22.70 16.97 5.10
N ILE A 292 -23.26 17.15 3.90
CA ILE A 292 -24.22 18.23 3.60
C ILE A 292 -25.45 18.11 4.50
N GLN A 293 -26.07 16.93 4.59
CA GLN A 293 -27.27 16.71 5.42
C GLN A 293 -27.04 16.99 6.91
N VAL A 294 -25.87 16.60 7.44
CA VAL A 294 -25.52 16.81 8.86
C VAL A 294 -25.17 18.27 9.16
N THR A 295 -24.60 18.98 8.19
CA THR A 295 -24.11 20.36 8.38
C THR A 295 -25.18 21.42 8.14
N LEU A 296 -26.14 21.16 7.24
CA LEU A 296 -27.25 22.07 6.99
C LEU A 296 -28.09 22.30 8.28
N PRO A 297 -28.58 23.52 8.51
CA PRO A 297 -29.56 23.76 9.57
C PRO A 297 -30.80 22.91 9.27
N SER A 298 -31.27 22.15 10.27
CA SER A 298 -32.62 21.60 10.20
C SER A 298 -33.54 22.79 10.34
N ASP A 299 -34.18 23.20 9.25
CA ASP A 299 -35.38 24.02 9.32
C ASP A 299 -36.40 23.23 10.13
N ARG A 300 -36.43 23.49 11.44
CA ARG A 300 -37.55 23.08 12.28
C ARG A 300 -38.73 23.92 11.80
N LYS A 301 -39.52 23.36 10.89
CA LYS A 301 -40.91 23.75 10.76
C LYS A 301 -41.58 23.49 12.12
N THR A 302 -42.06 24.59 12.67
CA THR A 302 -43.03 24.73 13.77
C THR A 302 -44.12 23.69 13.73
#